data_AF-A0A7X7ZTS3-F1
#
_entry.id   AF-A0A7X7ZTS3-F1
#
_cell.length_a   1.000
_cell.length_b   1.000
_cell.length_c   1.000
_cell.angle_alpha   90.00
_cell.angle_beta   90.00
_cell.angle_gamma   90.00
#
_symmetry.space_group_name_H-M   'P 1'
#
loop_
_entity.id
_entity.type
_entity.pdbx_description
1 polymer ?
#
loop_
_entity_poly.entity_id
_entity_poly.type
_entity_poly.pdbx_seq_one_letter_code
_entity_poly.pdbx_strand_id
1 'polypeptide(L)'
;METTRRETAQETVSLLEAVSALRRFSGWLLLSHEQPDGDTLGCASALLVYGQRMGKAVRWAGPDPIPESYAFLPGADRYEP
;
A
#
# COMPACT_ATOMS: atom_id res chain seq x y z
N MET A 1 -15.59 34.44 9.47
CA MET A 1 -14.78 33.79 8.41
C MET A 1 -14.72 32.32 8.79
N GLU A 2 -15.74 31.59 8.38
CA GLU A 2 -16.04 30.24 8.86
C GLU A 2 -15.31 29.24 7.96
N THR A 3 -14.28 28.60 8.49
CA THR A 3 -13.55 27.56 7.79
C THR A 3 -14.44 26.32 7.74
N THR A 4 -15.18 26.15 6.65
CA THR A 4 -15.93 24.93 6.36
C THR A 4 -14.94 23.76 6.28
N ARG A 5 -14.85 22.98 7.36
CA ARG A 5 -14.30 21.62 7.36
C ARG A 5 -15.13 20.84 6.35
N ARG A 6 -14.60 20.58 5.16
CA ARG A 6 -15.20 19.60 4.25
C ARG A 6 -15.11 18.25 4.95
N GLU A 7 -16.21 17.83 5.55
CA GLU A 7 -16.44 16.43 5.88
C GLU A 7 -16.47 15.69 4.55
N THR A 8 -15.34 15.08 4.18
CA THR A 8 -15.29 14.16 3.05
C THR A 8 -16.14 12.97 3.43
N ALA A 9 -17.36 12.89 2.88
CA ALA A 9 -18.08 11.64 2.82
C ALA A 9 -17.13 10.61 2.19
N GLN A 10 -16.82 9.54 2.91
CA GLN A 10 -16.00 8.46 2.40
C GLN A 10 -16.81 7.78 1.29
N GLU A 11 -16.57 8.12 0.03
CA GLU A 11 -17.18 7.42 -1.09
C GLU A 11 -16.77 5.94 -1.01
N THR A 12 -17.77 5.07 -0.91
CA THR A 12 -17.56 3.63 -0.84
C THR A 12 -17.17 3.13 -2.22
N VAL A 13 -15.88 2.89 -2.42
CA VAL A 13 -15.36 2.23 -3.63
C VAL A 13 -15.72 0.74 -3.58
N SER A 14 -16.34 0.22 -4.64
CA SER A 14 -16.58 -1.22 -4.75
C SER A 14 -15.29 -1.98 -5.02
N LEU A 15 -15.28 -3.28 -4.68
CA LEU A 15 -14.11 -4.12 -4.96
C LEU A 15 -13.77 -4.17 -6.46
N LEU A 16 -14.78 -4.17 -7.34
CA LEU A 16 -14.55 -4.15 -8.79
C LEU A 16 -13.89 -2.86 -9.26
N GLU A 17 -14.26 -1.72 -8.69
CA GLU A 17 -13.63 -0.44 -9.03
C GLU A 17 -12.18 -0.39 -8.57
N ALA A 18 -11.88 -0.88 -7.36
CA ALA A 18 -10.50 -0.98 -6.85
C ALA A 18 -9.63 -1.89 -7.75
N VAL A 19 -10.14 -3.07 -8.12
CA VAL A 19 -9.43 -3.99 -9.02
C VAL A 19 -9.23 -3.37 -10.41
N SER A 20 -10.23 -2.64 -10.91
CA SER A 20 -10.13 -1.95 -12.21
C SER A 20 -9.06 -0.86 -12.19
N ALA A 21 -8.96 -0.10 -11.11
CA ALA A 21 -7.89 0.89 -10.92
C ALA A 21 -6.50 0.23 -10.89
N LEU A 22 -6.33 -0.84 -10.10
CA LEU A 22 -5.07 -1.58 -10.03
C LEU A 22 -4.62 -2.13 -11.40
N ARG A 23 -5.57 -2.64 -12.19
CA ARG A 23 -5.28 -3.12 -13.56
C ARG A 23 -4.86 -1.98 -14.50
N ARG A 24 -5.53 -0.82 -14.42
CA ARG A 24 -5.32 0.32 -15.31
C ARG A 24 -3.94 0.95 -15.16
N PHE A 25 -3.45 1.17 -13.95
CA PHE A 25 -2.20 1.89 -13.72
C PHE A 25 -0.99 0.95 -13.75
N SER A 26 0.10 1.38 -14.38
CA SER A 26 1.35 0.61 -14.52
C SER A 26 2.31 0.77 -13.34
N GLY A 27 2.18 1.84 -12.55
CA GLY A 27 3.04 2.13 -11.40
C GLY A 27 2.24 2.22 -10.10
N TRP A 28 2.70 1.54 -9.06
CA TRP A 28 2.06 1.48 -7.75
C TRP A 28 3.04 1.94 -6.66
N LEU A 29 2.54 2.72 -5.70
CA LEU A 29 3.22 3.04 -4.46
C LEU A 29 2.36 2.51 -3.31
N LEU A 30 2.87 1.52 -2.58
CA LEU A 30 2.23 0.94 -1.41
C LEU A 30 2.77 1.66 -0.16
N LEU A 31 1.88 2.20 0.66
CA LEU A 31 2.25 2.97 1.83
C LEU A 31 1.87 2.24 3.11
N SER A 32 2.82 2.14 4.03
CA SER A 32 2.61 1.63 5.39
C SER A 32 2.54 2.80 6.38
N HIS A 33 1.78 2.65 7.47
CA HIS A 33 1.73 3.63 8.54
C HIS A 33 2.91 3.47 9.52
N GLU A 34 3.03 4.40 10.48
CA GLU A 34 3.98 4.32 11.59
C GLU A 34 3.78 3.02 12.40
N GLN A 35 4.88 2.43 12.88
CA GLN A 35 4.90 1.14 13.59
C GLN A 35 4.06 0.08 12.86
N PRO A 36 4.43 -0.27 11.61
CA PRO A 36 3.60 -1.11 10.78
C PRO A 36 3.50 -2.52 11.37
N ASP A 37 2.28 -3.04 11.38
CA ASP A 37 1.96 -4.35 11.93
C ASP A 37 1.93 -5.44 10.85
N GLY A 38 1.65 -6.68 11.28
CA GLY A 38 1.61 -7.82 10.38
C GLY A 38 0.55 -7.72 9.28
N ASP A 39 -0.58 -7.05 9.55
CA ASP A 39 -1.64 -6.85 8.55
C ASP A 39 -1.18 -5.89 7.45
N THR A 40 -0.65 -4.73 7.85
CA THR A 40 -0.13 -3.71 6.94
C THR A 40 0.97 -4.26 6.04
N LEU A 41 1.98 -4.88 6.65
CA LEU A 41 3.15 -5.40 5.94
C LEU A 41 2.80 -6.63 5.10
N GLY A 42 1.93 -7.51 5.61
CA GLY A 42 1.47 -8.70 4.89
C GLY A 42 0.67 -8.35 3.64
N CYS A 43 -0.31 -7.45 3.77
CA CYS A 43 -1.12 -6.97 2.65
C CYS A 43 -0.27 -6.24 1.60
N ALA A 44 0.63 -5.35 2.03
CA ALA A 44 1.53 -4.63 1.14
C ALA A 44 2.51 -5.59 0.43
N SER A 45 3.10 -6.56 1.13
CA SER A 45 4.00 -7.55 0.53
C SER A 45 3.29 -8.42 -0.50
N ALA A 46 2.05 -8.84 -0.22
CA ALA A 46 1.23 -9.58 -1.17
C ALA A 46 0.94 -8.77 -2.45
N LEU A 47 0.57 -7.49 -2.30
CA LEU A 47 0.33 -6.59 -3.43
C LEU A 47 1.62 -6.27 -4.20
N LEU A 48 2.75 -6.13 -3.52
CA LEU A 48 4.08 -5.94 -4.13
C LEU A 48 4.39 -7.11 -5.08
N VAL A 49 4.31 -8.34 -4.59
CA VAL A 49 4.57 -9.54 -5.38
C VAL A 49 3.57 -9.68 -6.52
N TYR A 50 2.28 -9.44 -6.26
CA TYR A 50 1.25 -9.54 -7.28
C TYR A 50 1.43 -8.51 -8.41
N GLY A 51 1.68 -7.25 -8.07
CA GLY A 51 1.93 -6.20 -9.04
C GLY A 51 3.20 -6.47 -9.87
N GLN A 52 4.28 -6.92 -9.24
CA GLN A 52 5.51 -7.32 -9.94
C GLN A 52 5.26 -8.44 -10.95
N ARG A 53 4.48 -9.47 -10.57
CA ARG A 53 4.08 -10.55 -11.50
C ARG A 53 3.21 -10.08 -12.66
N MET A 54 2.47 -8.99 -12.49
CA MET A 54 1.70 -8.33 -13.55
C MET A 54 2.53 -7.34 -14.39
N GLY A 55 3.85 -7.24 -14.18
CA GLY A 55 4.72 -6.30 -14.89
C GLY A 55 4.51 -4.84 -14.47
N LYS A 56 3.96 -4.60 -13.27
CA LYS A 56 3.81 -3.26 -12.70
C LYS A 56 5.12 -2.80 -12.07
N ALA A 57 5.39 -1.50 -12.15
CA ALA A 57 6.45 -0.84 -11.39
C ALA A 57 5.96 -0.57 -9.98
N VAL A 58 6.27 -1.44 -9.03
CA VAL A 58 5.79 -1.33 -7.65
C VAL A 58 6.91 -0.93 -6.71
N ARG A 59 6.65 0.10 -5.91
CA ARG A 59 7.46 0.50 -4.75
C ARG A 59 6.62 0.40 -3.49
N TRP A 60 7.29 0.26 -2.36
CA TRP A 60 6.62 0.26 -1.06
C TRP A 60 7.48 0.96 -0.02
N ALA A 61 6.83 1.77 0.80
CA ALA A 61 7.49 2.70 1.70
C ALA A 61 6.62 3.00 2.92
N GLY A 62 7.24 3.56 3.95
CA GLY A 62 6.53 4.07 5.13
C GLY A 62 7.52 4.60 6.15
N PRO A 63 7.10 5.44 7.09
CA PRO A 63 8.01 6.25 7.91
C PRO A 63 8.89 5.46 8.88
N ASP A 64 8.49 4.24 9.21
CA ASP A 64 9.21 3.35 10.14
C ASP A 64 9.72 2.10 9.41
N PRO A 65 10.87 1.56 9.82
CA PRO A 65 11.41 0.33 9.23
C PRO A 65 10.51 -0.88 9.52
N ILE A 66 10.64 -1.92 8.69
CA ILE A 66 10.02 -3.22 8.93
C ILE A 66 10.62 -3.83 10.21
N PRO A 67 9.81 -4.24 11.20
CA PRO A 67 10.30 -4.99 12.36
C PRO A 67 10.95 -6.31 11.93
N GLU A 68 12.05 -6.70 12.60
CA GLU A 68 12.83 -7.92 12.27
C GLU A 68 11.97 -9.19 12.20
N SER A 69 10.93 -9.28 13.06
CA SER A 69 9.98 -10.40 13.04
C SER A 69 9.25 -10.58 11.71
N TYR A 70 9.22 -9.56 10.85
CA TYR A 70 8.60 -9.56 9.53
C TYR A 70 9.61 -9.48 8.39
N ALA A 71 10.92 -9.57 8.66
CA ALA A 71 11.97 -9.56 7.64
C ALA A 71 11.88 -10.76 6.66
N PHE A 72 11.13 -11.81 7.01
CA PHE A 72 10.84 -12.95 6.15
C PHE A 72 9.86 -12.63 5.00
N LEU A 73 9.18 -11.49 5.03
CA LEU A 73 8.18 -11.14 4.02
C LEU A 73 8.84 -10.89 2.65
N PRO A 74 8.23 -11.37 1.55
CA PRO A 74 8.74 -11.09 0.22
C PRO A 74 8.91 -9.58 -0.05
N GLY A 75 10.12 -9.20 -0.42
CA GLY A 75 10.47 -7.82 -0.73
C GLY A 75 10.85 -6.95 0.47
N ALA A 76 10.89 -7.50 1.70
CA ALA A 76 11.31 -6.80 2.93
C ALA A 76 12.62 -6.02 2.74
N ASP A 77 13.56 -6.61 2.01
CA ASP A 77 14.86 -6.04 1.63
C ASP A 77 14.80 -4.79 0.74
N ARG A 78 13.64 -4.49 0.15
CA ARG A 78 13.40 -3.36 -0.76
C ARG A 78 12.44 -2.32 -0.17
N TYR A 79 12.08 -2.45 1.11
CA TYR A 79 11.22 -1.46 1.77
C TYR A 79 11.99 -0.17 2.01
N GLU A 80 11.34 0.95 1.70
CA GLU A 80 11.92 2.29 1.80
C GLU A 80 11.37 2.99 3.06
N PRO A 81 12.14 3.03 4.17
CA PRO A 81 11.78 3.83 5.34
C PRO A 81 11.94 5.34 5.09
#